data_AF-A0A8J7STR6-F1
#
_entry.id   AF-A0A8J7STR6-F1
#
_cell.length_a   1.000
_cell.length_b   1.000
_cell.length_c   1.000
_cell.angle_alpha   90.00
_cell.angle_beta   90.00
_cell.angle_gamma   90.00
#
_symmetry.space_group_name_H-M   'P 1'
#
loop_
_entity.id
_entity.type
_entity.pdbx_description
1 polymer ?
#
loop_
_entity_poly.entity_id
_entity_poly.type
_entity_poly.pdbx_seq_one_letter_code
_entity_poly.pdbx_strand_id
1 'polypeptide(L)' 'MSRAYQNLGLPLEASPITVVRTAIRRLHPDTLAVRSWREARKRYYRELLQAHAAAQLADQTPQPAEAG' A
#
# COMPACT_ATOMS: atom_id res chain seq x y z
N MET A 1 8.15 -3.73 6.66
CA MET A 1 7.27 -2.85 5.86
C MET A 1 7.57 -3.01 4.37
N SER A 2 6.56 -3.12 3.50
CA SER A 2 6.75 -3.28 2.05
C SER A 2 7.39 -2.03 1.43
N ARG A 3 8.50 -2.20 0.71
CA ARG A 3 9.22 -1.10 0.01
C ARG A 3 8.34 -0.44 -1.07
N ALA A 4 7.43 -1.19 -1.67
CA ALA A 4 6.49 -0.68 -2.66
C ALA A 4 5.53 0.35 -2.07
N TYR A 5 5.04 0.14 -0.84
CA TYR A 5 4.17 1.09 -0.14
C TYR A 5 4.92 2.38 0.22
N GLN A 6 6.15 2.28 0.74
CA GLN A 6 6.99 3.44 1.03
C GLN A 6 7.28 4.29 -0.22
N ASN A 7 7.53 3.64 -1.36
CA ASN A 7 7.74 4.31 -2.64
C ASN A 7 6.51 5.06 -3.18
N LEU A 8 5.31 4.81 -2.66
CA LEU A 8 4.10 5.56 -3.04
C LEU A 8 4.00 6.90 -2.31
N GLY A 9 4.72 7.10 -1.19
CA GLY A 9 4.72 8.35 -0.45
C GLY A 9 3.34 8.80 0.02
N LEU A 10 2.46 7.84 0.34
CA LEU A 10 1.08 8.14 0.71
C LEU A 10 0.96 8.44 2.21
N PRO A 11 0.13 9.43 2.59
CA PRO A 11 -0.19 9.68 3.99
C PRO A 11 -0.97 8.50 4.57
N LEU A 12 -0.80 8.25 5.87
CA LEU A 12 -1.44 7.14 6.58
C LEU A 12 -2.96 7.29 6.65
N GLU A 13 -3.45 8.53 6.64
CA GLU A 13 -4.87 8.90 6.55
C GLU A 13 -5.49 8.65 5.16
N ALA A 14 -4.68 8.29 4.15
CA ALA A 14 -5.20 8.05 2.82
C ALA A 14 -6.14 6.83 2.81
N SER A 15 -7.30 6.98 2.18
CA SER A 15 -8.23 5.86 2.02
C SER A 15 -7.59 4.70 1.23
N PRO A 16 -7.91 3.43 1.54
CA PRO A 16 -7.47 2.25 0.78
C PRO A 16 -7.65 2.38 -0.73
N ILE A 17 -8.72 3.04 -1.19
CA ILE A 17 -8.98 3.26 -2.62
C ILE A 17 -7.95 4.21 -3.25
N THR A 18 -7.50 5.22 -2.50
CA THR A 18 -6.44 6.16 -2.92
C THR A 18 -5.10 5.45 -3.06
N VAL A 19 -4.82 4.50 -2.17
CA VAL A 19 -3.62 3.64 -2.22
C VAL A 19 -3.59 2.83 -3.51
N VAL A 20 -4.68 2.15 -3.83
CA VAL A 20 -4.79 1.36 -5.07
C VAL A 20 -4.74 2.25 -6.32
N ARG A 21 -5.46 3.39 -6.35
CA ARG A 21 -5.43 4.30 -7.49
C ARG A 21 -4.05 4.89 -7.76
N THR A 22 -3.29 5.20 -6.71
CA THR A 22 -1.93 5.72 -6.85
C THR A 22 -0.98 4.63 -7.35
N ALA A 23 -1.12 3.41 -6.86
CA ALA A 23 -0.38 2.26 -7.37
C ALA A 23 -0.69 1.97 -8.86
N ILE A 24 -1.96 2.05 -9.26
CA ILE A 24 -2.39 1.92 -10.66
C ILE A 24 -1.79 3.02 -11.52
N ARG A 25 -1.84 4.29 -11.08
CA ARG A 25 -1.25 5.43 -11.83
C ARG A 25 0.26 5.30 -12.02
N ARG A 26 0.95 4.67 -11.05
CA ARG A 26 2.40 4.43 -11.12
C ARG A 26 2.75 3.21 -11.97
N LEU A 27 1.80 2.30 -12.16
CA LEU A 27 1.92 1.21 -13.13
C LEU A 27 1.66 1.74 -14.55
N HIS A 28 2.56 1.44 -15.49
CA HIS A 28 2.38 1.85 -16.89
C HIS A 28 1.12 1.19 -17.50
N PRO A 29 0.33 1.87 -18.34
CA PRO A 29 -0.83 1.27 -19.00
C PRO A 29 -0.50 -0.02 -19.77
N ASP A 30 0.72 -0.14 -20.32
CA ASP A 30 1.19 -1.38 -20.95
C ASP A 30 1.28 -2.55 -19.96
N THR A 31 1.70 -2.28 -18.73
CA THR A 31 1.72 -3.27 -17.64
C THR A 31 0.30 -3.68 -17.21
N LEU A 32 -0.70 -2.80 -17.39
CA LEU A 32 -2.11 -3.08 -17.13
C LEU A 32 -2.77 -3.87 -18.28
N ALA A 33 -2.32 -3.65 -19.51
CA ALA A 33 -2.82 -4.32 -20.70
C ALA A 33 -2.46 -5.81 -20.75
N VAL A 34 -1.35 -6.22 -20.12
CA VAL A 34 -0.96 -7.64 -20.05
C VAL A 34 -1.98 -8.44 -19.23
N ARG A 35 -2.79 -9.26 -19.93
CA ARG A 35 -3.85 -10.09 -19.31
C ARG A 35 -3.30 -11.16 -18.38
N SER A 36 -2.15 -11.74 -18.71
CA SER A 36 -1.49 -12.80 -17.91
C SER A 36 -1.02 -12.30 -16.54
N TRP A 37 -0.91 -10.98 -16.35
CA TRP A 37 -0.48 -10.38 -15.08
C TRP A 37 -1.65 -10.07 -14.15
N ARG A 38 -2.90 -10.41 -14.50
CA ARG A 38 -4.07 -10.12 -13.64
C ARG A 38 -3.91 -10.67 -12.23
N GLU A 39 -3.49 -11.91 -12.06
CA GLU A 39 -3.31 -12.51 -10.73
C GLU A 39 -2.14 -11.87 -9.95
N ALA A 40 -1.03 -11.60 -10.64
CA ALA A 40 0.10 -10.88 -10.04
C ALA A 40 -0.31 -9.47 -9.57
N ARG A 41 -1.12 -8.75 -10.35
CA ARG A 41 -1.66 -7.43 -9.98
C ARG A 41 -2.58 -7.50 -8.77
N LYS A 42 -3.49 -8.49 -8.72
CA LYS A 42 -4.37 -8.69 -7.54
C LYS A 42 -3.55 -8.95 -6.29
N ARG A 43 -2.53 -9.82 -6.37
CA ARG A 43 -1.63 -10.12 -5.26
C ARG A 43 -0.89 -8.85 -4.81
N TYR A 44 -0.33 -8.11 -5.75
CA TYR A 44 0.35 -6.84 -5.47
C TYR A 44 -0.56 -5.84 -4.74
N TYR A 45 -1.82 -5.66 -5.19
CA TYR A 45 -2.75 -4.77 -4.50
C TYR A 45 -3.12 -5.26 -3.09
N ARG A 46 -3.26 -6.57 -2.87
CA ARG A 46 -3.53 -7.13 -1.53
C ARG A 46 -2.35 -6.89 -0.58
N GLU A 47 -1.13 -7.18 -1.02
CA GLU A 47 0.08 -6.93 -0.22
C GLU A 47 0.23 -5.43 0.11
N LEU A 48 -0.12 -4.56 -0.84
CA LEU A 48 -0.11 -3.11 -0.65
C LEU A 48 -1.13 -2.65 0.39
N LEU A 49 -2.37 -3.18 0.32
CA LEU A 49 -3.43 -2.87 1.29
C LEU A 49 -3.10 -3.40 2.68
N GLN A 50 -2.52 -4.59 2.79
CA GLN A 50 -2.05 -5.14 4.07
C GLN A 50 -0.92 -4.29 4.67
N ALA A 51 0.03 -3.83 3.84
CA ALA A 51 1.10 -2.95 4.30
C ALA A 51 0.56 -1.60 4.80
N HIS A 52 -0.44 -1.05 4.11
CA HIS A 52 -1.10 0.19 4.52
C HIS A 52 -1.88 0.02 5.83
N ALA A 53 -2.65 -1.06 5.98
CA ALA A 53 -3.36 -1.36 7.22
C ALA A 53 -2.39 -1.57 8.40
N ALA A 54 -1.29 -2.28 8.18
CA ALA A 54 -0.24 -2.45 9.19
C ALA A 54 0.40 -1.11 9.58
N ALA A 55 0.59 -0.20 8.63
CA ALA A 55 1.12 1.14 8.90
C ALA A 55 0.11 1.99 9.70
N GLN A 56 -1.18 1.95 9.35
CA GLN A 56 -2.23 2.62 10.11
C GLN A 56 -2.40 2.06 11.53
N LEU A 57 -2.22 0.76 11.73
CA LEU A 57 -2.23 0.16 13.07
C LEU A 57 -1.01 0.57 13.90
N ALA A 58 0.16 0.67 13.27
CA ALA A 58 1.37 1.16 13.93
C ALA A 58 1.26 2.64 14.34
N ASP A 59 0.55 3.45 13.55
CA ASP A 59 0.29 4.87 13.82
C ASP A 59 -0.79 5.08 14.89
N GLN A 60 -1.87 4.27 14.85
CA GLN A 60 -2.94 4.29 15.84
C GLN A 60 -2.56 3.63 17.18
N THR A 61 -1.46 2.88 17.23
CA THR A 61 -0.87 2.46 18.49
C THR A 61 0.04 3.61 18.92
N PRO A 62 -0.38 4.51 19.85
CA PRO A 62 0.62 5.33 20.49
C PRO A 62 1.57 4.34 21.16
N GLN A 63 2.84 4.35 20.75
CA GLN A 63 3.87 3.72 21.57
C GLN A 63 3.61 4.20 23.01
N PRO A 64 3.38 3.30 23.99
CA PRO A 64 3.43 3.73 25.36
C PRO A 64 4.86 4.23 25.56
N ALA A 65 4.97 5.55 25.68
CA ALA A 65 6.18 6.19 26.16
C ALA A 65 6.55 5.49 27.48
N GLU A 66 7.77 4.96 27.52
CA GLU A 66 8.68 5.19 28.64
C GLU A 66 8.07 4.87 30.03
N ALA A 67 8.08 3.59 30.41
CA ALA A 67 8.13 3.24 31.84
C ALA A 67 9.61 3.09 32.21
N GLY A 68 10.24 4.20 32.55
CA GLY A 68 11.54 4.30 33.22
C GLY A 68 11.34 4.67 34.69
#